data_AF-A0A8M8UXB6-F1
#
_entry.id   AF-A0A8M8UXB6-F1
#
_cell.length_a   1.000
_cell.length_b   1.000
_cell.length_c   1.000
_cell.angle_alpha   90.00
_cell.angle_beta   90.00
_cell.angle_gamma   90.00
#
_symmetry.space_group_name_H-M   'P 1'
#
loop_
_entity.id
_entity.type
_entity.pdbx_description
1 polymer ?
#
loop_
_entity_poly.entity_id
_entity_poly.type
_entity_poly.pdbx_seq_one_letter_code
_entity_poly.pdbx_strand_id
1 'polypeptide(L)'
;MEHPVYSLQYMRRRSRSLSSRRHKSRSPTPRRRKSRSPTPKRTKRQRKRSTSSSPLTASPSVSTGTKETKDASEKLKKEAEEKKRNQLEVCFKSISMHIIVPFSDWRRQQEAELKLIEEETAKRVAEEIRKKVEESLNSEEIRLEIKKRLDEGRKKLASEVAVQLEKEKEEALIEARRREEQAQREREELERMMEENRRKLEEAQRREALEQQRLEEERYRELEELQRQKEEALRRKKQQEEEERAKQMKLLGKNKSRPKLSFALSLK
;
A
#
# COMPACT_ATOMS: atom_id res chain seq x y z
N MET A 1 -15.91 14.71 28.71
CA MET A 1 -16.11 15.44 27.45
C MET A 1 -14.88 16.26 27.17
N GLU A 2 -13.73 15.65 26.84
CA GLU A 2 -12.61 16.35 26.18
C GLU A 2 -11.79 15.29 25.42
N HIS A 3 -11.68 15.46 24.10
CA HIS A 3 -10.89 14.62 23.21
C HIS A 3 -9.67 15.42 22.74
N PRO A 4 -8.43 14.91 22.85
CA PRO A 4 -7.32 15.46 22.10
C PRO A 4 -7.29 14.87 20.69
N VAL A 5 -7.40 15.76 19.71
CA VAL A 5 -7.18 15.51 18.28
C VAL A 5 -5.69 15.24 18.04
N TYR A 6 -5.32 13.98 17.80
CA TYR A 6 -3.98 13.65 17.32
C TYR A 6 -3.92 13.75 15.80
N SER A 7 -3.33 14.84 15.33
CA SER A 7 -2.85 15.00 13.95
C SER A 7 -1.60 14.13 13.74
N LEU A 8 -1.74 12.97 13.09
CA LEU A 8 -0.59 12.24 12.58
C LEU A 8 -0.25 12.73 11.17
N GLN A 9 0.68 13.70 11.14
CA GLN A 9 1.42 14.05 9.93
C GLN A 9 2.14 12.80 9.41
N TYR A 10 1.83 12.49 8.15
CA TYR A 10 2.37 11.39 7.36
C TYR A 10 3.89 11.29 7.49
N MET A 11 4.36 10.22 8.12
CA MET A 11 5.75 9.77 8.01
C MET A 11 6.08 9.57 6.53
N ARG A 12 6.94 10.45 6.03
CA ARG A 12 7.65 10.41 4.75
C ARG A 12 8.50 9.14 4.67
N ARG A 13 7.90 7.97 4.46
CA ARG A 13 8.60 6.74 4.08
C ARG A 13 9.04 6.86 2.62
N ARG A 14 10.26 7.34 2.48
CA ARG A 14 11.12 7.29 1.29
C ARG A 14 11.27 5.84 0.83
N SER A 15 10.34 5.38 0.01
CA SER A 15 10.43 4.09 -0.66
C SER A 15 11.57 4.18 -1.68
N ARG A 16 12.71 3.58 -1.34
CA ARG A 16 13.79 3.25 -2.27
C ARG A 16 13.24 2.24 -3.28
N SER A 17 12.77 2.69 -4.43
CA SER A 17 12.51 1.81 -5.55
C SER A 17 13.85 1.35 -6.13
N LEU A 18 14.33 0.20 -5.69
CA LEU A 18 15.37 -0.55 -6.40
C LEU A 18 14.75 -0.98 -7.73
N SER A 19 15.01 -0.19 -8.78
CA SER A 19 14.65 -0.52 -10.15
C SER A 19 15.50 -1.71 -10.58
N SER A 20 15.02 -2.93 -10.29
CA SER A 20 15.57 -4.12 -10.94
C SER A 20 15.16 -4.06 -12.41
N ARG A 21 16.13 -3.67 -13.24
CA ARG A 21 16.08 -3.65 -14.70
C ARG A 21 16.00 -5.09 -15.20
N ARG A 22 14.86 -5.76 -14.94
CA ARG A 22 14.55 -7.06 -15.52
C ARG A 22 14.02 -6.81 -16.92
N HIS A 23 14.81 -7.20 -17.91
CA HIS A 23 14.42 -7.26 -19.32
C HIS A 23 13.07 -7.96 -19.45
N LYS A 24 12.02 -7.17 -19.71
CA LYS A 24 10.72 -7.67 -20.15
C LYS A 24 10.90 -8.07 -21.61
N SER A 25 10.96 -9.37 -21.86
CA SER A 25 10.88 -9.95 -23.19
C SER A 25 9.67 -9.35 -23.91
N ARG A 26 9.94 -8.69 -25.05
CA ARG A 26 8.92 -8.28 -26.01
C ARG A 26 8.17 -9.52 -26.47
N SER A 27 6.95 -9.73 -25.98
CA SER A 27 6.04 -10.68 -26.61
C SER A 27 5.69 -10.16 -28.01
N PRO A 28 5.74 -11.00 -29.05
CA PRO A 28 5.48 -10.59 -30.42
C PRO A 28 3.99 -10.29 -30.59
N THR A 29 3.67 -9.07 -31.02
CA THR A 29 2.33 -8.71 -31.49
C THR A 29 1.88 -9.67 -32.60
N PRO A 30 0.63 -10.18 -32.59
CA PRO A 30 0.12 -10.97 -33.70
C PRO A 30 -0.20 -10.00 -34.84
N ARG A 31 0.79 -9.70 -35.68
CA ARG A 31 0.56 -8.91 -36.91
C ARG A 31 -0.16 -9.83 -37.89
N ARG A 32 -1.47 -9.74 -37.81
CA ARG A 32 -2.51 -10.42 -38.57
C ARG A 32 -2.08 -10.66 -40.01
N ARG A 33 -2.03 -11.94 -40.38
CA ARG A 33 -1.87 -12.46 -41.74
C ARG A 33 -2.85 -11.73 -42.66
N LYS A 34 -2.32 -10.97 -43.62
CA LYS A 34 -3.07 -10.44 -44.75
C LYS A 34 -3.25 -11.60 -45.73
N SER A 35 -4.44 -12.21 -45.73
CA SER A 35 -4.82 -13.22 -46.71
C SER A 35 -4.85 -12.60 -48.10
N ARG A 36 -4.16 -13.28 -49.02
CA ARG A 36 -4.25 -13.11 -50.47
C ARG A 36 -5.64 -13.53 -50.95
N SER A 37 -6.25 -12.71 -51.82
CA SER A 37 -7.12 -13.08 -52.94
C SER A 37 -7.29 -11.87 -53.89
N PRO A 38 -7.65 -12.08 -55.17
CA PRO A 38 -6.79 -11.73 -56.30
C PRO A 38 -7.09 -10.37 -56.95
N THR A 39 -6.05 -9.60 -57.26
CA THR A 39 -6.14 -8.49 -58.22
C THR A 39 -5.70 -8.98 -59.61
N PRO A 40 -6.36 -8.57 -60.71
CA PRO A 40 -5.99 -8.98 -62.05
C PRO A 40 -4.67 -8.30 -62.43
N LYS A 41 -3.56 -9.07 -62.40
CA LYS A 41 -2.30 -8.67 -63.01
C LYS A 41 -2.50 -8.61 -64.53
N ARG A 42 -2.63 -7.39 -65.06
CA ARG A 42 -2.51 -7.13 -66.49
C ARG A 42 -1.09 -7.47 -66.93
N THR A 43 -0.96 -8.59 -67.62
CA THR A 43 0.24 -9.06 -68.31
C THR A 43 0.61 -8.07 -69.42
N LYS A 44 1.73 -7.36 -69.26
CA LYS A 44 2.40 -6.67 -70.36
C LYS A 44 3.51 -7.58 -70.89
N ARG A 45 3.13 -8.43 -71.84
CA ARG A 45 4.01 -9.29 -72.65
C ARG A 45 3.68 -8.90 -74.11
N GLN A 46 4.52 -8.18 -74.83
CA GLN A 46 5.56 -8.61 -75.78
C GLN A 46 5.77 -7.32 -76.65
N ARG A 47 6.89 -7.00 -77.29
CA ARG A 47 7.81 -7.82 -78.06
C ARG A 47 8.99 -6.90 -78.40
N LYS A 48 10.22 -7.37 -78.28
CA LYS A 48 11.39 -6.70 -78.84
C LYS A 48 11.40 -6.91 -80.37
N ARG A 49 11.73 -5.87 -81.13
CA ARG A 49 12.37 -6.05 -82.45
C ARG A 49 13.48 -5.02 -82.59
N SER A 50 14.70 -5.53 -82.55
CA SER A 50 15.94 -4.82 -82.87
C SER A 50 16.04 -4.69 -84.39
N THR A 51 16.53 -3.55 -84.89
CA THR A 51 17.36 -3.49 -86.11
C THR A 51 18.15 -2.18 -86.10
N SER A 52 19.45 -2.33 -85.89
CA SER A 52 20.52 -1.39 -86.19
C SER A 52 20.83 -1.40 -87.70
N SER A 53 21.11 -0.25 -88.29
CA SER A 53 22.20 -0.07 -89.27
C SER A 53 22.29 1.38 -89.75
N SER A 54 23.51 1.90 -89.75
CA SER A 54 23.96 3.22 -90.18
C SER A 54 23.83 3.44 -91.72
N PRO A 55 24.18 4.62 -92.27
CA PRO A 55 23.74 5.14 -93.58
C PRO A 55 24.60 4.62 -94.75
N LEU A 56 24.21 4.94 -96.00
CA LEU A 56 25.08 5.42 -97.10
C LEU A 56 24.37 5.39 -98.48
N THR A 57 24.61 6.47 -99.24
CA THR A 57 24.82 6.58 -100.71
C THR A 57 23.68 6.47 -101.74
N ALA A 58 23.52 7.61 -102.43
CA ALA A 58 23.58 7.81 -103.89
C ALA A 58 22.31 7.70 -104.75
N SER A 59 22.13 8.76 -105.56
CA SER A 59 21.11 9.06 -106.57
C SER A 59 21.08 8.07 -107.76
N PRO A 60 20.03 8.13 -108.61
CA PRO A 60 20.19 8.92 -109.84
C PRO A 60 18.96 9.76 -110.25
N SER A 61 19.28 10.72 -111.12
CA SER A 61 18.52 11.76 -111.80
C SER A 61 17.50 11.30 -112.86
N VAL A 62 16.79 12.30 -113.41
CA VAL A 62 16.08 12.40 -114.71
C VAL A 62 14.56 12.17 -114.58
N SER A 63 13.64 12.96 -115.14
CA SER A 63 13.53 14.33 -115.69
C SER A 63 12.05 14.53 -116.08
N THR A 64 11.68 15.76 -116.46
CA THR A 64 10.41 16.17 -117.12
C THR A 64 9.18 16.15 -116.20
N GLY A 65 8.50 17.26 -115.88
CA GLY A 65 8.21 18.45 -116.68
C GLY A 65 6.80 18.30 -117.26
N THR A 66 5.86 19.10 -116.77
CA THR A 66 4.59 19.61 -117.36
C THR A 66 3.60 19.86 -116.22
N LYS A 67 3.48 21.11 -115.78
CA LYS A 67 2.46 22.07 -116.19
C LYS A 67 1.02 21.63 -115.90
N GLU A 68 0.48 22.30 -114.89
CA GLU A 68 -0.80 23.01 -114.95
C GLU A 68 -2.11 22.20 -114.95
N THR A 69 -3.00 22.66 -114.08
CA THR A 69 -4.46 22.41 -114.00
C THR A 69 -4.94 21.18 -113.21
N LYS A 70 -5.14 21.34 -111.88
CA LYS A 70 -6.31 20.73 -111.15
C LYS A 70 -6.53 21.11 -109.67
N ASP A 71 -6.10 22.28 -109.19
CA ASP A 71 -6.27 22.69 -107.77
C ASP A 71 -7.73 22.76 -107.28
N ALA A 72 -8.72 23.02 -108.16
CA ALA A 72 -10.13 23.04 -107.76
C ALA A 72 -10.70 21.64 -107.46
N SER A 73 -10.23 20.60 -108.16
CA SER A 73 -10.82 19.25 -108.07
C SER A 73 -10.36 18.46 -106.85
N GLU A 74 -9.11 18.67 -106.39
CA GLU A 74 -8.62 18.07 -105.16
C GLU A 74 -9.19 18.75 -103.91
N LYS A 75 -9.39 20.07 -103.95
CA LYS A 75 -10.00 20.83 -102.86
C LYS A 75 -11.45 20.40 -102.62
N LEU A 76 -12.22 20.20 -103.70
CA LEU A 76 -13.58 19.65 -103.62
C LEU A 76 -13.62 18.20 -103.12
N LYS A 77 -12.62 17.36 -103.46
CA LYS A 77 -12.51 16.00 -102.93
C LYS A 77 -12.16 15.97 -101.44
N LYS A 78 -11.23 16.82 -100.99
CA LYS A 78 -10.87 16.97 -99.56
C LYS A 78 -12.06 17.49 -98.75
N GLU A 79 -12.77 18.48 -99.25
CA GLU A 79 -13.97 19.03 -98.59
C GLU A 79 -15.12 18.01 -98.55
N ALA A 80 -15.30 17.21 -99.61
CA ALA A 80 -16.29 16.14 -99.63
C ALA A 80 -15.93 14.98 -98.67
N GLU A 81 -14.64 14.65 -98.52
CA GLU A 81 -14.17 13.66 -97.55
C GLU A 81 -14.35 14.16 -96.11
N GLU A 82 -14.05 15.43 -95.85
CA GLU A 82 -14.26 16.07 -94.54
C GLU A 82 -15.75 16.11 -94.18
N LYS A 83 -16.64 16.43 -95.14
CA LYS A 83 -18.10 16.31 -94.95
C LYS A 83 -18.53 14.88 -94.63
N LYS A 84 -17.93 13.86 -95.26
CA LYS A 84 -18.19 12.44 -94.92
C LYS A 84 -17.69 12.09 -93.53
N ARG A 85 -16.52 12.56 -93.11
CA ARG A 85 -15.98 12.36 -91.75
C ARG A 85 -16.88 13.02 -90.70
N ASN A 86 -17.33 14.26 -90.96
CA ASN A 86 -18.25 14.97 -90.08
C ASN A 86 -19.62 14.26 -90.01
N GLN A 87 -20.15 13.75 -91.13
CA GLN A 87 -21.37 12.94 -91.12
C GLN A 87 -21.19 11.63 -90.35
N LEU A 88 -20.06 10.95 -90.49
CA LEU A 88 -19.76 9.74 -89.71
C LEU A 88 -19.58 10.04 -88.22
N GLU A 89 -18.98 11.17 -87.86
CA GLU A 89 -18.85 11.60 -86.48
C GLU A 89 -20.22 11.94 -85.87
N VAL A 90 -21.09 12.61 -86.63
CA VAL A 90 -22.48 12.89 -86.22
C VAL A 90 -23.26 11.58 -86.08
N CYS A 91 -23.12 10.65 -87.02
CA CYS A 91 -23.76 9.33 -86.95
C CYS A 91 -23.24 8.53 -85.75
N PHE A 92 -21.93 8.54 -85.49
CA PHE A 92 -21.32 7.88 -84.34
C PHE A 92 -21.75 8.51 -83.01
N LYS A 93 -21.77 9.85 -82.92
CA LYS A 93 -22.31 10.58 -81.76
C LYS A 93 -23.78 10.24 -81.54
N SER A 94 -24.56 10.16 -82.62
CA SER A 94 -25.98 9.78 -82.56
C SER A 94 -26.17 8.33 -82.08
N ILE A 95 -25.42 7.36 -82.63
CA ILE A 95 -25.43 5.95 -82.21
C ILE A 95 -24.98 5.82 -80.74
N SER A 96 -23.93 6.51 -80.36
CA SER A 96 -23.45 6.53 -78.97
C SER A 96 -24.52 7.05 -78.02
N MET A 97 -25.15 8.16 -78.38
CA MET A 97 -26.16 8.83 -77.55
C MET A 97 -27.48 8.04 -77.44
N HIS A 98 -27.94 7.40 -78.51
CA HIS A 98 -29.24 6.71 -78.51
C HIS A 98 -29.15 5.23 -78.15
N ILE A 99 -27.98 4.60 -78.29
CA ILE A 99 -27.84 3.14 -78.09
C ILE A 99 -26.86 2.83 -76.96
N ILE A 100 -25.63 3.39 -77.00
CA ILE A 100 -24.57 3.02 -76.04
C ILE A 100 -24.82 3.62 -74.65
N VAL A 101 -25.21 4.90 -74.58
CA VAL A 101 -25.48 5.60 -73.31
C VAL A 101 -26.70 4.99 -72.60
N PRO A 102 -27.88 4.82 -73.23
CA PRO A 102 -29.05 4.23 -72.56
C PRO A 102 -28.83 2.78 -72.13
N PHE A 103 -28.12 1.97 -72.92
CA PHE A 103 -27.78 0.59 -72.52
C PHE A 103 -26.80 0.54 -71.35
N SER A 104 -25.86 1.48 -71.28
CA SER A 104 -24.92 1.58 -70.17
C SER A 104 -25.60 2.09 -68.89
N ASP A 105 -26.54 3.03 -69.02
CA ASP A 105 -27.33 3.54 -67.90
C ASP A 105 -28.32 2.49 -67.39
N TRP A 106 -28.97 1.73 -68.27
CA TRP A 106 -29.81 0.58 -67.89
C TRP A 106 -29.01 -0.48 -67.11
N ARG A 107 -27.78 -0.80 -67.55
CA ARG A 107 -26.89 -1.70 -66.79
C ARG A 107 -26.51 -1.14 -65.43
N ARG A 108 -26.20 0.16 -65.32
CA ARG A 108 -25.88 0.82 -64.05
C ARG A 108 -27.07 0.83 -63.09
N GLN A 109 -28.29 1.02 -63.61
CA GLN A 109 -29.52 0.93 -62.82
C GLN A 109 -29.71 -0.49 -62.28
N GLN A 110 -29.60 -1.51 -63.14
CA GLN A 110 -29.69 -2.92 -62.71
C GLN A 110 -28.61 -3.29 -61.68
N GLU A 111 -27.36 -2.84 -61.87
CA GLU A 111 -26.29 -3.05 -60.89
C GLU A 111 -26.55 -2.34 -59.55
N ALA A 112 -27.15 -1.13 -59.57
CA ALA A 112 -27.48 -0.40 -58.36
C ALA A 112 -28.65 -1.05 -57.60
N GLU A 113 -29.68 -1.50 -58.32
CA GLU A 113 -30.79 -2.28 -57.76
C GLU A 113 -30.32 -3.58 -57.12
N LEU A 114 -29.47 -4.35 -57.83
CA LEU A 114 -28.87 -5.57 -57.30
C LEU A 114 -28.02 -5.30 -56.06
N LYS A 115 -27.20 -4.25 -56.06
CA LYS A 115 -26.39 -3.88 -54.89
C LYS A 115 -27.26 -3.50 -53.69
N LEU A 116 -28.36 -2.79 -53.89
CA LEU A 116 -29.29 -2.47 -52.80
C LEU A 116 -29.93 -3.73 -52.21
N ILE A 117 -30.32 -4.69 -53.06
CA ILE A 117 -30.86 -5.98 -52.64
C ILE A 117 -29.80 -6.81 -51.90
N GLU A 118 -28.57 -6.88 -52.42
CA GLU A 118 -27.45 -7.57 -51.76
C GLU A 118 -27.10 -6.95 -50.41
N GLU A 119 -27.08 -5.62 -50.32
CA GLU A 119 -26.83 -4.92 -49.05
C GLU A 119 -27.96 -5.14 -48.05
N GLU A 120 -29.21 -5.09 -48.48
CA GLU A 120 -30.35 -5.34 -47.60
C GLU A 120 -30.38 -6.80 -47.11
N THR A 121 -30.18 -7.76 -47.99
CA THR A 121 -30.10 -9.18 -47.62
C THR A 121 -28.92 -9.46 -46.71
N ALA A 122 -27.75 -8.87 -46.96
CA ALA A 122 -26.59 -8.97 -46.08
C ALA A 122 -26.88 -8.38 -44.69
N LYS A 123 -27.57 -7.23 -44.60
CA LYS A 123 -27.98 -6.63 -43.32
C LYS A 123 -28.92 -7.55 -42.54
N ARG A 124 -29.97 -8.07 -43.18
CA ARG A 124 -30.93 -8.99 -42.54
C ARG A 124 -30.24 -10.24 -42.00
N VAL A 125 -29.37 -10.85 -42.82
CA VAL A 125 -28.60 -12.04 -42.40
C VAL A 125 -27.66 -11.69 -41.24
N ALA A 126 -26.97 -10.55 -41.29
CA ALA A 126 -26.07 -10.13 -40.22
C ALA A 126 -26.82 -9.85 -38.90
N GLU A 127 -27.99 -9.22 -38.97
CA GLU A 127 -28.85 -8.98 -37.81
C GLU A 127 -29.38 -10.29 -37.22
N GLU A 128 -29.80 -11.24 -38.04
CA GLU A 128 -30.27 -12.54 -37.57
C GLU A 128 -29.14 -13.36 -36.91
N ILE A 129 -27.93 -13.34 -37.49
CA ILE A 129 -26.75 -13.94 -36.88
C ILE A 129 -26.45 -13.28 -35.54
N ARG A 130 -26.44 -11.94 -35.50
CA ARG A 130 -26.19 -11.18 -34.26
C ARG A 130 -27.19 -11.56 -33.18
N LYS A 131 -28.48 -11.60 -33.52
CA LYS A 131 -29.57 -11.95 -32.60
C LYS A 131 -29.41 -13.38 -32.07
N LYS A 132 -29.17 -14.37 -32.95
CA LYS A 132 -28.94 -15.78 -32.54
C LYS A 132 -27.72 -15.92 -31.64
N VAL A 133 -26.62 -15.23 -31.94
CA VAL A 133 -25.43 -15.24 -31.10
C VAL A 133 -25.72 -14.61 -29.73
N GLU A 134 -26.40 -13.46 -29.70
CA GLU A 134 -26.77 -12.78 -28.47
C GLU A 134 -27.69 -13.64 -27.59
N GLU A 135 -28.71 -14.27 -28.17
CA GLU A 135 -29.59 -15.20 -27.47
C GLU A 135 -28.82 -16.42 -26.94
N SER A 136 -27.92 -16.99 -27.73
CA SER A 136 -27.10 -18.12 -27.31
C SER A 136 -26.19 -17.78 -26.13
N LEU A 137 -25.57 -16.59 -26.12
CA LEU A 137 -24.73 -16.11 -25.03
C LEU A 137 -25.54 -15.71 -23.80
N ASN A 138 -26.76 -15.23 -24.00
CA ASN A 138 -27.71 -14.88 -22.94
C ASN A 138 -28.50 -16.07 -22.41
N SER A 139 -28.23 -17.27 -22.90
CA SER A 139 -28.82 -18.51 -22.39
C SER A 139 -28.59 -18.63 -20.88
N GLU A 140 -29.62 -19.13 -20.19
CA GLU A 140 -29.57 -19.30 -18.74
C GLU A 140 -28.47 -20.26 -18.31
N GLU A 141 -28.19 -21.28 -19.12
CA GLU A 141 -27.11 -22.23 -18.89
C GLU A 141 -25.74 -21.55 -18.80
N ILE A 142 -25.40 -20.68 -19.76
CA ILE A 142 -24.12 -19.94 -19.74
C ILE A 142 -24.08 -18.99 -18.55
N ARG A 143 -25.19 -18.30 -18.25
CA ARG A 143 -25.28 -17.40 -17.09
C ARG A 143 -25.10 -18.15 -15.77
N LEU A 144 -25.71 -19.33 -15.63
CA LEU A 144 -25.60 -20.18 -14.45
C LEU A 144 -24.19 -20.76 -14.30
N GLU A 145 -23.57 -21.21 -15.39
CA GLU A 145 -22.19 -21.71 -15.37
C GLU A 145 -21.20 -20.60 -14.96
N ILE A 146 -21.37 -19.38 -15.49
CA ILE A 146 -20.58 -18.22 -15.07
C ILE A 146 -20.75 -17.95 -13.57
N LYS A 147 -22.02 -17.90 -13.09
CA LYS A 147 -22.31 -17.69 -11.66
C LYS A 147 -21.68 -18.78 -10.80
N LYS A 148 -21.86 -20.05 -11.18
CA LYS A 148 -21.30 -21.20 -10.47
C LYS A 148 -19.78 -21.10 -10.35
N ARG A 149 -19.07 -20.80 -11.44
CA ARG A 149 -17.60 -20.62 -11.40
C ARG A 149 -17.18 -19.45 -10.51
N LEU A 150 -17.93 -18.35 -10.53
CA LEU A 150 -17.67 -17.21 -9.65
C LEU A 150 -17.87 -17.59 -8.18
N ASP A 151 -18.96 -18.30 -7.86
CA ASP A 151 -19.27 -18.72 -6.49
C ASP A 151 -18.27 -19.75 -5.98
N GLU A 152 -17.86 -20.71 -6.82
CA GLU A 152 -16.77 -21.64 -6.50
C GLU A 152 -15.45 -20.91 -6.25
N GLY A 153 -15.12 -19.92 -7.09
CA GLY A 153 -13.94 -19.07 -6.90
C GLY A 153 -13.98 -18.30 -5.59
N ARG A 154 -15.12 -17.66 -5.28
CA ARG A 154 -15.35 -16.94 -4.03
C ARG A 154 -15.27 -17.86 -2.81
N LYS A 155 -15.85 -19.06 -2.89
CA LYS A 155 -15.83 -20.06 -1.81
C LYS A 155 -14.41 -20.51 -1.49
N LYS A 156 -13.57 -20.76 -2.51
CA LYS A 156 -12.16 -21.11 -2.32
C LYS A 156 -11.38 -19.99 -1.62
N LEU A 157 -11.52 -18.76 -2.10
CA LEU A 157 -10.90 -17.59 -1.48
C LEU A 157 -11.36 -17.40 -0.04
N ALA A 158 -12.67 -17.53 0.22
CA ALA A 158 -13.22 -17.43 1.56
C ALA A 158 -12.67 -18.52 2.50
N SER A 159 -12.54 -19.77 2.02
CA SER A 159 -11.95 -20.85 2.82
C SER A 159 -10.47 -20.62 3.13
N GLU A 160 -9.70 -20.09 2.16
CA GLU A 160 -8.28 -19.79 2.38
C GLU A 160 -8.09 -18.65 3.39
N VAL A 161 -8.88 -17.58 3.26
CA VAL A 161 -8.88 -16.46 4.22
C VAL A 161 -9.33 -16.92 5.60
N ALA A 162 -10.34 -17.80 5.69
CA ALA A 162 -10.78 -18.35 6.97
C ALA A 162 -9.66 -19.15 7.66
N VAL A 163 -8.96 -20.02 6.93
CA VAL A 163 -7.83 -20.80 7.45
C VAL A 163 -6.68 -19.88 7.91
N GLN A 164 -6.40 -18.78 7.20
CA GLN A 164 -5.41 -17.80 7.63
C GLN A 164 -5.82 -17.08 8.91
N LEU A 165 -7.08 -16.62 9.00
CA LEU A 165 -7.60 -15.96 10.19
C LEU A 165 -7.66 -16.88 11.40
N GLU A 166 -7.95 -18.17 11.23
CA GLU A 166 -7.91 -19.15 12.32
C GLU A 166 -6.49 -19.31 12.87
N LYS A 167 -5.49 -19.45 12.00
CA LYS A 167 -4.08 -19.49 12.40
C LYS A 167 -3.64 -18.23 13.11
N GLU A 168 -3.98 -17.05 12.58
CA GLU A 168 -3.65 -15.77 13.21
C GLU A 168 -4.31 -15.62 14.60
N LYS A 169 -5.55 -16.09 14.75
CA LYS A 169 -6.23 -16.12 16.06
C LYS A 169 -5.55 -17.06 17.04
N GLU A 170 -5.18 -18.26 16.61
CA GLU A 170 -4.47 -19.23 17.45
C GLU A 170 -3.11 -18.68 17.89
N GLU A 171 -2.33 -18.10 16.96
CA GLU A 171 -1.05 -17.47 17.25
C GLU A 171 -1.21 -16.29 18.22
N ALA A 172 -2.22 -15.44 18.02
CA ALA A 172 -2.52 -14.34 18.91
C ALA A 172 -2.90 -14.82 20.32
N LEU A 173 -3.67 -15.92 20.43
CA LEU A 173 -4.01 -16.53 21.73
C LEU A 173 -2.78 -17.11 22.42
N ILE A 174 -1.91 -17.80 21.69
CA ILE A 174 -0.66 -18.35 22.23
C ILE A 174 0.26 -17.23 22.70
N GLU A 175 0.40 -16.16 21.91
CA GLU A 175 1.22 -15.00 22.27
C GLU A 175 0.64 -14.27 23.49
N ALA A 176 -0.67 -14.06 23.55
CA ALA A 176 -1.34 -13.45 24.68
C ALA A 176 -1.14 -14.26 25.97
N ARG A 177 -1.31 -15.59 25.89
CA ARG A 177 -1.06 -16.49 27.02
C ARG A 177 0.39 -16.43 27.50
N ARG A 178 1.35 -16.44 26.57
CA ARG A 178 2.78 -16.33 26.91
C ARG A 178 3.11 -15.00 27.59
N ARG A 179 2.55 -13.89 27.09
CA ARG A 179 2.70 -12.56 27.72
C ARG A 179 2.07 -12.51 29.10
N GLU A 180 0.90 -13.14 29.28
CA GLU A 180 0.24 -13.21 30.58
C GLU A 180 1.05 -14.04 31.58
N GLU A 181 1.55 -15.20 31.19
CA GLU A 181 2.41 -16.04 32.03
C GLU A 181 3.71 -15.30 32.42
N GLN A 182 4.30 -14.53 31.51
CA GLN A 182 5.45 -13.67 31.84
C GLN A 182 5.08 -12.57 32.83
N ALA A 183 3.96 -11.89 32.62
CA ALA A 183 3.50 -10.84 33.53
C ALA A 183 3.15 -11.40 34.91
N GLN A 184 2.62 -12.62 34.99
CA GLN A 184 2.36 -13.29 36.26
C GLN A 184 3.67 -13.61 36.98
N ARG A 185 4.69 -14.14 36.29
CA ARG A 185 6.01 -14.38 36.90
C ARG A 185 6.65 -13.10 37.41
N GLU A 186 6.63 -12.03 36.61
CA GLU A 186 7.15 -10.73 37.04
C GLU A 186 6.40 -10.18 38.25
N ARG A 187 5.07 -10.34 38.31
CA ARG A 187 4.27 -9.96 39.47
C ARG A 187 4.62 -10.78 40.70
N GLU A 188 4.74 -12.09 40.57
CA GLU A 188 5.14 -12.99 41.67
C GLU A 188 6.55 -12.66 42.17
N GLU A 189 7.50 -12.36 41.29
CA GLU A 189 8.85 -11.95 41.66
C GLU A 189 8.85 -10.61 42.40
N LEU A 190 8.09 -9.63 41.92
CA LEU A 190 7.92 -8.35 42.61
C LEU A 190 7.27 -8.54 43.98
N GLU A 191 6.24 -9.38 44.09
CA GLU A 191 5.58 -9.68 45.35
C GLU A 191 6.53 -10.34 46.35
N ARG A 192 7.32 -11.33 45.93
CA ARG A 192 8.38 -11.93 46.76
C ARG A 192 9.37 -10.89 47.27
N MET A 193 9.85 -10.00 46.39
CA MET A 193 10.77 -8.92 46.77
C MET A 193 10.12 -7.93 47.74
N MET A 194 8.85 -7.58 47.55
CA MET A 194 8.11 -6.67 48.43
C MET A 194 7.86 -7.31 49.80
N GLU A 195 7.56 -8.60 49.87
CA GLU A 195 7.45 -9.33 51.13
C GLU A 195 8.79 -9.39 51.87
N GLU A 196 9.89 -9.69 51.19
CA GLU A 196 11.22 -9.68 51.81
C GLU A 196 11.58 -8.30 52.35
N ASN A 197 11.27 -7.23 51.61
CA ASN A 197 11.46 -5.86 52.07
C ASN A 197 10.61 -5.56 53.30
N ARG A 198 9.35 -5.98 53.31
CA ARG A 198 8.47 -5.84 54.46
C ARG A 198 9.00 -6.58 55.69
N ARG A 199 9.47 -7.83 55.52
CA ARG A 199 10.08 -8.61 56.62
C ARG A 199 11.32 -7.92 57.17
N LYS A 200 12.19 -7.39 56.30
CA LYS A 200 13.38 -6.63 56.72
C LYS A 200 13.00 -5.36 57.48
N LEU A 201 11.96 -4.64 57.05
CA LEU A 201 11.46 -3.47 57.77
C LEU A 201 10.89 -3.84 59.15
N GLU A 202 10.09 -4.90 59.23
CA GLU A 202 9.52 -5.39 60.50
C GLU A 202 10.62 -5.89 61.44
N GLU A 203 11.63 -6.60 60.93
CA GLU A 203 12.79 -7.02 61.73
C GLU A 203 13.64 -5.83 62.19
N ALA A 204 13.86 -4.84 61.33
CA ALA A 204 14.58 -3.62 61.70
C ALA A 204 13.85 -2.87 62.80
N GLN A 205 12.52 -2.71 62.69
CA GLN A 205 11.70 -2.10 63.73
C GLN A 205 11.77 -2.87 65.05
N ARG A 206 11.74 -4.22 65.01
CA ARG A 206 11.88 -5.05 66.21
C ARG A 206 13.26 -4.89 66.85
N ARG A 207 14.32 -4.84 66.05
CA ARG A 207 15.68 -4.61 66.54
C ARG A 207 15.82 -3.23 67.17
N GLU A 208 15.31 -2.20 66.52
CA GLU A 208 15.31 -0.83 67.03
C GLU A 208 14.53 -0.73 68.35
N ALA A 209 13.36 -1.36 68.45
CA ALA A 209 12.59 -1.40 69.68
C ALA A 209 13.33 -2.11 70.83
N LEU A 210 14.04 -3.21 70.55
CA LEU A 210 14.86 -3.91 71.54
C LEU A 210 16.09 -3.09 71.97
N GLU A 211 16.73 -2.39 71.03
CA GLU A 211 17.84 -1.49 71.34
C GLU A 211 17.38 -0.30 72.19
N GLN A 212 16.21 0.27 71.90
CA GLN A 212 15.60 1.31 72.72
C GLN A 212 15.34 0.79 74.15
N GLN A 213 14.78 -0.42 74.30
CA GLN A 213 14.59 -1.02 75.63
C GLN A 213 15.91 -1.19 76.39
N ARG A 214 16.98 -1.65 75.74
CA ARG A 214 18.30 -1.78 76.37
C ARG A 214 18.87 -0.45 76.81
N LEU A 215 18.78 0.56 75.95
CA LEU A 215 19.23 1.92 76.27
C LEU A 215 18.41 2.53 77.42
N GLU A 216 17.11 2.25 77.48
CA GLU A 216 16.26 2.65 78.60
C GLU A 216 16.67 1.93 79.89
N GLU A 217 16.92 0.61 79.86
CA GLU A 217 17.42 -0.14 81.02
C GLU A 217 18.77 0.38 81.52
N GLU A 218 19.71 0.69 80.62
CA GLU A 218 21.00 1.31 80.96
C GLU A 218 20.79 2.69 81.60
N ARG A 219 19.92 3.53 81.03
CA ARG A 219 19.53 4.80 81.64
C ARG A 219 18.95 4.64 83.04
N TYR A 220 18.10 3.63 83.26
CA TYR A 220 17.55 3.36 84.59
C TYR A 220 18.64 2.95 85.59
N ARG A 221 19.62 2.13 85.17
CA ARG A 221 20.75 1.75 86.02
C ARG A 221 21.62 2.95 86.39
N GLU A 222 21.94 3.81 85.41
CA GLU A 222 22.68 5.05 85.67
C GLU A 222 21.95 5.95 86.67
N LEU A 223 20.62 6.08 86.53
CA LEU A 223 19.79 6.82 87.49
C LEU A 223 19.80 6.18 88.88
N GLU A 224 19.79 4.85 88.97
CA GLU A 224 19.89 4.12 90.25
C GLU A 224 21.25 4.36 90.92
N GLU A 225 22.34 4.27 90.17
CA GLU A 225 23.69 4.56 90.68
C GLU A 225 23.81 6.01 91.16
N LEU A 226 23.22 6.95 90.42
CA LEU A 226 23.19 8.35 90.82
C LEU A 226 22.39 8.56 92.12
N GLN A 227 21.29 7.83 92.30
CA GLN A 227 20.54 7.82 93.56
C GLN A 227 21.36 7.23 94.70
N ARG A 228 22.07 6.11 94.48
CA ARG A 228 22.96 5.51 95.49
C ARG A 228 24.10 6.44 95.86
N GLN A 229 24.76 7.07 94.89
CA GLN A 229 25.80 8.06 95.17
C GLN A 229 25.28 9.24 95.98
N LYS A 230 24.05 9.71 95.71
CA LYS A 230 23.39 10.73 96.53
C LYS A 230 23.12 10.24 97.95
N GLU A 231 22.64 9.00 98.13
CA GLU A 231 22.43 8.41 99.45
C GLU A 231 23.76 8.24 100.21
N GLU A 232 24.79 7.71 99.57
CA GLU A 232 26.13 7.54 100.16
C GLU A 232 26.76 8.89 100.51
N ALA A 233 26.63 9.90 99.65
CA ALA A 233 27.05 11.26 99.95
C ALA A 233 26.30 11.84 101.14
N LEU A 234 24.99 11.60 101.25
CA LEU A 234 24.19 11.96 102.41
C LEU A 234 24.65 11.24 103.68
N ARG A 235 24.95 9.94 103.61
CA ARG A 235 25.48 9.16 104.75
C ARG A 235 26.85 9.66 105.19
N ARG A 236 27.76 9.92 104.25
CA ARG A 236 29.07 10.52 104.53
C ARG A 236 28.94 11.91 105.15
N LYS A 237 28.07 12.76 104.59
CA LYS A 237 27.78 14.09 105.15
C LYS A 237 27.19 13.98 106.56
N LYS A 238 26.33 13.00 106.81
CA LYS A 238 25.77 12.73 108.15
C LYS A 238 26.85 12.29 109.14
N GLN A 239 27.78 11.43 108.73
CA GLN A 239 28.93 11.04 109.55
C GLN A 239 29.86 12.23 109.84
N GLN A 240 30.13 13.07 108.84
CA GLN A 240 30.90 14.31 109.03
C GLN A 240 30.21 15.28 109.99
N GLU A 241 28.90 15.47 109.86
CA GLU A 241 28.11 16.31 110.79
C GLU A 241 28.11 15.71 112.21
N GLU A 242 28.01 14.38 112.34
CA GLU A 242 28.08 13.70 113.64
C GLU A 242 29.49 13.78 114.25
N GLU A 243 30.54 13.68 113.45
CA GLU A 243 31.92 13.92 113.87
C GLU A 243 32.17 15.37 114.26
N GLU A 244 31.64 16.34 113.51
CA GLU A 244 31.70 17.76 113.85
C GLU A 244 30.92 18.04 115.13
N ARG A 245 29.73 17.45 115.31
CA ARG A 245 28.98 17.48 116.57
C ARG A 245 29.78 16.82 117.70
N ALA A 246 30.46 15.70 117.46
CA ALA A 246 31.31 15.04 118.44
C ALA A 246 32.57 15.85 118.76
N LYS A 247 33.17 16.53 117.77
CA LYS A 247 34.29 17.48 117.94
C LYS A 247 33.83 18.69 118.73
N GLN A 248 32.66 19.27 118.43
CA GLN A 248 32.03 20.31 119.25
C GLN A 248 31.76 19.82 120.66
N MET A 249 31.26 18.60 120.86
CA MET A 249 31.04 18.01 122.19
C MET A 249 32.34 17.77 122.97
N LYS A 250 33.42 17.36 122.29
CA LYS A 250 34.76 17.22 122.88
C LYS A 250 35.39 18.58 123.21
N LEU A 251 35.20 19.59 122.36
CA LEU A 251 35.66 20.97 122.55
C LEU A 251 34.88 21.69 123.65
N LEU A 252 33.58 21.44 123.75
CA LEU A 252 32.69 21.97 124.80
C LEU A 252 32.92 21.34 126.17
N GLY A 253 33.76 20.29 126.29
CA GLY A 253 34.27 19.83 127.59
C GLY A 253 33.21 19.50 128.64
N LYS A 254 31.95 19.22 128.25
CA LYS A 254 30.86 18.88 129.19
C LYS A 254 30.90 17.40 129.55
N ASN A 255 32.08 16.94 129.96
CA ASN A 255 32.27 15.72 130.73
C ASN A 255 33.25 16.06 131.86
N LYS A 256 32.80 16.94 132.75
CA LYS A 256 33.30 17.17 134.12
C LYS A 256 32.34 18.15 134.84
N SER A 257 31.62 17.59 135.81
CA SER A 257 31.10 18.24 137.04
C SER A 257 30.30 19.55 136.96
N ARG A 258 29.01 19.45 137.30
CA ARG A 258 28.37 20.28 138.34
C ARG A 258 27.39 19.39 139.11
N PRO A 259 27.52 19.23 140.44
CA PRO A 259 26.58 18.40 141.20
C PRO A 259 25.18 19.00 141.09
N LYS A 260 24.18 18.16 140.81
CA LYS A 260 22.76 18.56 140.84
C LYS A 260 22.38 18.91 142.28
N LEU A 261 22.40 20.21 142.60
CA LEU A 261 21.59 20.76 143.68
C LEU A 261 20.14 20.79 143.19
N SER A 262 19.33 19.92 143.78
CA SER A 262 17.88 19.87 143.62
C SER A 262 17.25 21.12 144.22
N PHE A 263 16.62 21.95 143.37
CA PHE A 263 15.58 22.86 143.82
C PHE A 263 14.25 22.37 143.25
N ALA A 264 13.39 21.87 144.14
CA ALA A 264 12.00 21.60 143.85
C ALA A 264 11.28 22.94 143.69
N LEU A 265 10.77 23.22 142.48
CA LEU A 265 9.76 24.24 142.26
C LEU A 265 8.45 23.52 142.02
N SER A 266 7.69 23.36 143.10
CA SER A 266 6.27 23.14 143.07
C SER A 266 5.59 24.35 142.44
N LEU A 267 4.86 24.15 141.35
CA LEU A 267 3.77 25.06 140.99
C LEU A 267 2.51 24.26 140.64
N LYS A 268 1.42 24.88 141.07
CA LYS A 268 0.06 24.44 141.26
C LYS A 268 -0.74 24.57 139.97
#